data_AF-A0A7S3Z2G1-F1
#
_entry.id   AF-A0A7S3Z2G1-F1
#
_cell.length_a   1.000
_cell.length_b   1.000
_cell.length_c   1.000
_cell.angle_alpha   90.00
_cell.angle_beta   90.00
_cell.angle_gamma   90.00
#
_symmetry.space_group_name_H-M   'P 1'
#
loop_
_entity.id
_entity.type
_entity.pdbx_description
1 polymer ?
#
loop_
_entity_poly.entity_id
_entity_poly.type
_entity_poly.pdbx_seq_one_letter_code
_entity_poly.pdbx_strand_id
1 'polypeptide(L)'
;WFTTAKRRKWEDSLPQGYDRRWKVASIRAVMFRRKTLRQTALEIFFEDNTNCFFNFETEKIRRLVYRKVCSVLPDSETASKDSFTDIRDSPFYFLYRRPLLDARTTTCLSTRDLSKPIGAHEPERLEKHFLSRYRDWDEDMQRMQ
;
A
#
# COMPACT_ATOMS: atom_id res chain seq x y z
N TRP A 1 1.74 -2.69 33.74
CA TRP A 1 2.40 -3.90 34.29
C TRP A 1 1.37 -5.00 34.47
N PHE A 2 1.15 -5.80 33.43
CA PHE A 2 0.28 -6.98 33.51
C PHE A 2 1.12 -8.16 33.97
N THR A 3 0.71 -8.83 35.05
CA THR A 3 1.44 -9.93 35.67
C THR A 3 1.38 -11.20 34.81
N THR A 4 2.51 -11.91 34.76
CA THR A 4 2.82 -13.10 33.94
C THR A 4 1.78 -14.24 34.03
N ALA A 5 0.97 -14.28 35.08
CA ALA A 5 0.00 -15.35 35.34
C ALA A 5 -1.24 -15.32 34.43
N LYS A 6 -1.66 -14.15 33.90
CA LYS A 6 -2.90 -14.03 33.11
C LYS A 6 -2.73 -14.33 31.62
N ARG A 7 -1.50 -14.66 31.18
CA ARG A 7 -1.14 -14.89 29.78
C ARG A 7 -1.63 -16.23 29.22
N ARG A 8 -1.77 -17.25 30.09
CA ARG A 8 -1.94 -18.65 29.68
C ARG A 8 -3.31 -19.03 29.13
N LYS A 9 -4.40 -18.41 29.61
CA LYS A 9 -5.77 -18.90 29.30
C LYS A 9 -6.17 -18.80 27.82
N TRP A 10 -5.61 -17.84 27.07
CA TRP A 10 -5.90 -17.67 25.65
C TRP A 10 -4.93 -18.44 24.75
N GLU A 11 -3.68 -18.59 25.20
CA GLU A 11 -2.59 -19.27 24.48
C GLU A 11 -2.88 -20.78 24.34
N ASP A 12 -3.50 -21.39 25.36
CA ASP A 12 -3.87 -22.81 25.37
C ASP A 12 -5.14 -23.13 24.54
N SER A 13 -5.88 -22.10 24.09
CA SER A 13 -7.16 -22.27 23.38
C SER A 13 -7.05 -22.28 21.86
N LEU A 14 -5.87 -21.94 21.32
CA LEU A 14 -5.61 -21.95 19.89
C LEU A 14 -5.15 -23.35 19.45
N PRO A 15 -5.66 -23.88 18.32
CA PRO A 15 -5.20 -25.17 17.82
C PRO A 15 -3.68 -25.16 17.67
N GLN A 16 -3.04 -26.13 18.30
CA GLN A 16 -1.59 -26.24 18.40
C GLN A 16 -1.00 -26.30 16.98
N GLY A 17 -0.30 -25.25 16.56
CA GLY A 17 0.29 -25.14 15.22
C GLY A 17 0.00 -23.83 14.46
N TYR A 18 -0.92 -22.99 14.92
CA TYR A 18 -1.20 -21.68 14.29
C TYR A 18 -0.48 -20.48 14.94
N ASP A 19 0.24 -20.70 16.04
CA ASP A 19 1.02 -19.64 16.70
C ASP A 19 2.34 -19.42 15.94
N ARG A 20 2.46 -18.25 15.32
CA ARG A 20 3.69 -17.81 14.65
C ARG A 20 4.39 -16.79 15.54
N ARG A 21 5.66 -17.05 15.82
CA ARG A 21 6.50 -16.21 16.66
C ARG A 21 7.67 -15.68 15.86
N TRP A 22 7.87 -14.37 15.91
CA TRP A 22 8.99 -13.68 15.27
C TRP A 22 9.83 -12.96 16.32
N LYS A 23 11.13 -12.91 16.10
CA LYS A 23 12.03 -12.09 16.92
C LYS A 23 11.79 -10.63 16.58
N VAL A 24 11.70 -9.76 17.58
CA VAL A 24 11.50 -8.32 17.32
C VAL A 24 12.69 -7.74 16.54
N ALA A 25 13.90 -8.24 16.78
CA ALA A 25 15.10 -7.84 16.07
C ALA A 25 15.13 -8.24 14.58
N SER A 26 14.29 -9.19 14.14
CA SER A 26 14.22 -9.56 12.71
C SER A 26 13.22 -8.72 11.93
N ILE A 27 12.57 -7.74 12.56
CA ILE A 27 11.62 -6.84 11.90
C ILE A 27 12.44 -5.77 11.20
N ARG A 28 12.37 -5.72 9.87
CA ARG A 28 13.06 -4.72 9.05
C ARG A 28 12.26 -3.43 8.90
N ALA A 29 10.95 -3.56 8.70
CA ALA A 29 10.08 -2.43 8.44
C ALA A 29 8.63 -2.73 8.85
N VAL A 30 7.92 -1.68 9.23
CA VAL A 30 6.49 -1.74 9.53
C VAL A 30 5.78 -0.69 8.69
N MET A 31 4.86 -1.12 7.83
CA MET A 31 4.16 -0.26 6.88
C MET A 31 2.67 -0.22 7.17
N PHE A 32 2.05 0.93 6.93
CA PHE A 32 0.62 1.09 7.03
C PHE A 32 -0.06 0.58 5.77
N ARG A 33 -1.13 -0.19 5.93
CA ARG A 33 -1.91 -0.74 4.81
C ARG A 33 -3.39 -0.43 4.96
N ARG A 34 -4.12 -0.63 3.86
CA ARG A 34 -5.57 -0.48 3.79
C ARG A 34 -6.23 -1.83 3.51
N LYS A 35 -7.38 -2.10 4.12
CA LYS A 35 -8.27 -3.21 3.74
C LYS A 35 -9.63 -2.62 3.40
N THR A 36 -10.17 -2.95 2.22
CA THR A 36 -11.45 -2.40 1.74
C THR A 36 -11.48 -0.86 1.82
N LEU A 37 -10.40 -0.22 1.38
CA LEU A 37 -10.19 1.23 1.40
C LEU A 37 -10.15 1.89 2.79
N ARG A 38 -10.24 1.13 3.89
CA ARG A 38 -10.12 1.62 5.27
C ARG A 38 -8.67 1.48 5.76
N GLN A 39 -8.15 2.47 6.50
CA GLN A 39 -6.80 2.45 7.09
C GLN A 39 -6.72 1.57 8.35
N THR A 40 -7.17 0.32 8.24
CA THR A 40 -7.25 -0.62 9.37
C THR A 40 -6.17 -1.69 9.35
N ALA A 41 -5.30 -1.72 8.34
CA ALA A 41 -4.31 -2.78 8.19
C ALA A 41 -2.87 -2.32 8.45
N LEU A 42 -2.01 -3.27 8.81
CA LEU A 42 -0.59 -3.08 9.06
C LEU A 42 0.16 -4.27 8.46
N GLU A 43 1.26 -3.99 7.78
CA GLU A 43 2.14 -5.04 7.25
C GLU A 43 3.52 -4.92 7.89
N ILE A 44 4.03 -6.04 8.37
CA ILE A 44 5.35 -6.15 8.98
C ILE A 44 6.24 -6.96 8.03
N PHE A 45 7.40 -6.40 7.72
CA PHE A 45 8.43 -7.00 6.88
C PHE A 45 9.58 -7.45 7.75
N PHE A 46 10.03 -8.67 7.52
CA PHE A 46 11.14 -9.26 8.24
C PHE A 46 12.39 -9.33 7.36
N GLU A 47 13.56 -9.53 7.98
CA GLU A 47 14.85 -9.66 7.29
C GLU A 47 14.92 -10.88 6.34
N ASP A 48 14.16 -11.94 6.64
CA ASP A 48 14.05 -13.15 5.81
C ASP A 48 13.17 -12.95 4.56
N ASN A 49 12.78 -11.71 4.26
CA ASN A 49 11.84 -11.31 3.21
C ASN A 49 10.44 -11.92 3.37
N THR A 50 10.11 -12.48 4.53
CA THR A 50 8.72 -12.83 4.85
C THR A 50 7.96 -11.58 5.29
N ASN A 51 6.65 -11.62 5.08
CA ASN A 51 5.74 -10.55 5.45
C ASN A 51 4.53 -11.09 6.20
N CYS A 52 4.03 -10.29 7.14
CA CYS A 52 2.80 -10.60 7.88
C CYS A 52 1.82 -9.45 7.81
N PHE A 53 0.62 -9.76 7.34
CA PHE A 53 -0.46 -8.79 7.16
C PHE A 53 -1.48 -8.92 8.29
N PHE A 54 -1.67 -7.84 9.04
CA PHE A 54 -2.63 -7.75 10.13
C PHE A 54 -3.74 -6.77 9.76
N ASN A 55 -4.99 -7.22 9.90
CA ASN A 55 -6.14 -6.34 9.79
C ASN A 55 -6.77 -6.14 11.18
N PHE A 56 -6.86 -4.89 11.59
CA PHE A 56 -7.51 -4.48 12.83
C PHE A 56 -8.96 -4.07 12.55
N GLU A 57 -9.75 -4.00 13.61
CA GLU A 57 -11.14 -3.52 13.52
C GLU A 57 -11.20 -1.99 13.34
N THR A 58 -10.32 -1.27 14.04
CA THR A 58 -10.28 0.20 14.04
C THR A 58 -8.88 0.72 13.78
N GLU A 59 -8.79 1.86 13.09
CA GLU A 59 -7.53 2.58 12.87
C GLU A 59 -6.80 2.94 14.17
N LYS A 60 -7.56 3.27 15.24
CA LYS A 60 -7.00 3.58 16.57
C LYS A 60 -6.20 2.40 17.14
N ILE A 61 -6.71 1.18 17.02
CA ILE A 61 -6.03 -0.04 17.49
C ILE A 61 -4.76 -0.27 16.66
N ARG A 62 -4.86 -0.14 15.34
CA ARG A 62 -3.70 -0.22 14.43
C ARG A 62 -2.60 0.77 14.82
N ARG A 63 -2.94 2.05 15.08
CA ARG A 63 -1.97 3.08 15.52
C ARG A 63 -1.34 2.74 16.86
N LEU A 64 -2.13 2.22 17.80
CA LEU A 64 -1.64 1.80 19.11
C LEU A 64 -0.62 0.66 18.98
N VAL A 65 -0.93 -0.35 18.17
CA VAL A 65 -0.02 -1.47 17.88
C VAL A 65 1.25 -0.96 17.21
N TYR A 66 1.14 -0.13 16.18
CA TYR A 66 2.30 0.48 15.52
C TYR A 66 3.21 1.22 16.51
N ARG A 67 2.65 2.11 17.34
CA ARG A 67 3.41 2.83 18.37
C ARG A 67 4.11 1.86 19.33
N LYS A 68 3.43 0.77 19.70
CA LYS A 68 4.01 -0.22 20.60
C LYS A 68 5.14 -1.01 19.95
N VAL A 69 4.99 -1.39 18.68
CA VAL A 69 6.04 -2.06 17.92
C VAL A 69 7.26 -1.12 17.78
N CYS A 70 7.04 0.12 17.34
CA CYS A 70 8.10 1.12 17.25
C CYS A 70 8.81 1.41 18.57
N SER A 71 8.15 1.24 19.73
CA SER A 71 8.81 1.42 21.03
C SER A 71 9.76 0.29 21.43
N VAL A 72 9.68 -0.86 20.75
CA VAL A 72 10.52 -2.04 21.03
C VAL A 72 11.56 -2.26 19.93
N LEU A 73 11.35 -1.67 18.74
CA LEU A 73 12.33 -1.68 17.67
C LEU A 73 13.56 -0.82 18.04
N PRO A 74 14.77 -1.27 17.71
CA PRO A 74 15.98 -0.48 17.92
C PRO A 74 15.95 0.80 17.06
N ASP A 75 16.49 1.90 17.59
CA ASP A 75 16.42 3.22 16.97
C ASP A 75 17.05 3.28 15.56
N SER A 76 17.92 2.32 15.19
CA SER A 76 18.63 2.27 13.91
C SER A 76 17.75 2.04 12.68
N GLU A 77 16.54 1.48 12.84
CA GLU A 77 15.65 1.18 11.70
C GLU A 77 14.51 2.21 11.53
N THR A 78 14.54 3.27 12.33
CA THR A 78 13.51 4.32 12.30
C THR A 78 13.58 5.23 11.07
N ALA A 79 14.51 5.01 10.15
CA ALA A 79 14.75 5.83 8.96
C ALA A 79 13.64 5.78 7.91
N SER A 80 12.72 4.81 7.94
CA SER A 80 11.57 4.79 7.01
C SER A 80 10.35 5.55 7.51
N LYS A 81 10.45 6.32 8.60
CA LYS A 81 9.30 6.97 9.25
C LYS A 81 8.61 8.05 8.40
N ASP A 82 9.26 8.64 7.39
CA ASP A 82 8.78 9.91 6.83
C ASP A 82 8.50 10.00 5.33
N SER A 83 8.56 8.94 4.50
CA SER A 83 8.28 9.15 3.06
C SER A 83 7.68 8.03 2.23
N PHE A 84 7.42 6.84 2.79
CA PHE A 84 6.94 5.73 1.96
C PHE A 84 6.18 4.65 2.73
N THR A 85 5.27 5.02 3.64
CA THR A 85 4.56 4.01 4.45
C THR A 85 3.14 3.75 3.99
N ASP A 86 2.57 4.57 3.08
CA ASP A 86 1.34 4.26 2.36
C ASP A 86 1.68 3.81 0.92
N ILE A 87 1.07 2.74 0.42
CA ILE A 87 1.22 2.31 -1.00
C ILE A 87 0.83 3.45 -1.95
N ARG A 88 0.00 4.38 -1.49
CA ARG A 88 -0.36 5.58 -2.25
C ARG A 88 0.80 6.55 -2.46
N ASP A 89 1.79 6.54 -1.57
CA ASP A 89 3.02 7.33 -1.71
C ASP A 89 4.07 6.57 -2.51
N SER A 90 3.76 5.33 -2.94
CA SER A 90 4.60 4.60 -3.87
C SER A 90 4.54 5.28 -5.24
N PRO A 91 5.66 5.78 -5.77
CA PRO A 91 5.73 6.34 -7.09
C PRO A 91 5.35 5.24 -8.08
N PHE A 92 4.25 5.47 -8.79
CA PHE A 92 3.93 4.72 -9.98
C PHE A 92 4.84 5.21 -11.10
N TYR A 93 5.79 4.38 -11.51
CA TYR A 93 6.62 4.67 -12.68
C TYR A 93 6.01 4.03 -13.92
N PHE A 94 5.87 4.82 -14.99
CA PHE A 94 5.55 4.28 -16.30
C PHE A 94 6.83 3.72 -16.94
N LEU A 95 6.95 2.39 -17.01
CA LEU A 95 8.04 1.74 -17.72
C LEU A 95 7.69 1.66 -19.21
N TYR A 96 8.38 2.45 -20.05
CA TYR A 96 8.31 2.29 -21.50
C TYR A 96 9.39 1.33 -21.97
N ARG A 97 9.00 0.30 -22.73
CA ARG A 97 9.94 -0.53 -23.48
C ARG A 97 10.54 0.34 -24.61
N ARG A 98 11.78 0.80 -24.44
CA ARG A 98 12.49 1.55 -25.49
C ARG A 98 12.97 0.60 -26.61
N PRO A 99 12.68 0.88 -27.89
CA PRO A 99 13.61 0.57 -28.96
C PRO A 99 14.85 1.46 -28.77
N LEU A 100 16.03 0.92 -29.06
CA LEU A 100 17.35 1.54 -28.92
C LEU A 100 17.33 3.03 -29.39
N LEU A 101 17.36 3.99 -28.45
CA LEU A 101 17.35 5.42 -28.75
C LEU A 101 18.75 5.99 -28.44
N ASP A 102 19.42 6.52 -29.46
CA ASP A 102 20.72 7.18 -29.32
C ASP A 102 20.57 8.45 -28.47
N ALA A 103 21.35 8.57 -27.41
CA ALA A 103 21.21 9.61 -26.38
C ALA A 103 21.59 11.03 -26.86
N ARG A 104 21.95 11.18 -28.14
CA ARG A 104 22.47 12.42 -28.74
C ARG A 104 21.46 13.19 -29.60
N THR A 105 20.34 12.58 -29.98
CA THR A 105 19.26 13.28 -30.71
C THR A 105 18.15 13.64 -29.75
N THR A 106 18.26 14.83 -29.15
CA THR A 106 17.20 15.51 -28.39
C THR A 106 16.08 15.95 -29.33
N THR A 107 15.26 15.02 -29.81
CA THR A 107 14.00 15.37 -30.45
C THR A 107 12.90 15.25 -29.40
N CYS A 108 12.50 16.38 -28.85
CA CYS A 108 11.43 16.58 -27.85
C CYS A 108 10.04 16.06 -28.28
N LEU A 109 9.91 15.51 -29.50
CA LEU A 109 8.66 14.96 -30.05
C LEU A 109 8.34 13.55 -29.53
N SER A 110 9.31 12.84 -28.92
CA SER A 110 9.08 11.49 -28.39
C SER A 110 8.63 11.46 -26.92
N THR A 111 8.50 12.61 -26.27
CA THR A 111 8.16 12.70 -24.84
C THR A 111 6.67 12.84 -24.62
N ARG A 112 6.15 12.06 -23.68
CA ARG A 112 4.77 12.09 -23.21
C ARG A 112 4.43 13.44 -22.58
N ASP A 113 3.28 14.01 -22.94
CA ASP A 113 2.67 15.17 -22.28
C ASP A 113 2.27 14.84 -20.82
N LEU A 114 2.98 15.40 -19.84
CA LEU A 114 2.71 15.16 -18.42
C LEU A 114 1.53 15.98 -17.88
N SER A 115 1.04 16.98 -18.63
CA SER A 115 -0.17 17.72 -18.24
C SER A 115 -1.43 16.86 -18.39
N LYS A 116 -1.37 15.79 -19.18
CA LYS A 116 -2.51 14.92 -19.50
C LYS A 116 -2.40 13.53 -18.83
N PRO A 117 -3.50 13.03 -18.24
CA PRO A 117 -3.56 11.65 -17.75
C PRO A 117 -3.43 10.65 -18.91
N ILE A 118 -3.08 9.39 -18.62
CA ILE A 118 -2.90 8.32 -19.62
C ILE A 118 -4.09 8.14 -20.57
N GLY A 119 -5.31 8.38 -20.07
CA GLY A 119 -6.55 8.29 -20.86
C GLY A 119 -6.74 9.40 -21.89
N ALA A 120 -6.00 10.50 -21.78
CA ALA A 120 -6.22 11.73 -22.56
C ALA A 120 -5.11 12.03 -23.59
N HIS A 121 -4.18 11.09 -23.80
CA HIS A 121 -3.12 11.23 -24.80
C HIS A 121 -3.64 11.08 -26.23
N GLU A 122 -4.62 10.19 -26.43
CA GLU A 122 -5.21 9.90 -27.72
C GLU A 122 -6.62 10.52 -27.79
N PRO A 123 -6.89 11.44 -28.73
CA PRO A 123 -8.12 12.22 -28.74
C PRO A 123 -9.36 11.35 -29.03
N GLU A 124 -9.25 10.38 -29.95
CA GLU A 124 -10.35 9.46 -30.25
C GLU A 124 -10.71 8.61 -29.03
N ARG A 125 -9.70 8.10 -28.31
CA ARG A 125 -9.90 7.34 -27.08
C ARG A 125 -10.52 8.19 -25.98
N LEU A 126 -10.08 9.45 -25.84
CA LEU A 126 -10.63 10.40 -24.87
C LEU A 126 -12.13 10.63 -25.10
N GLU A 127 -12.49 10.98 -26.33
CA GLU A 127 -13.85 11.38 -26.68
C GLU A 127 -14.82 10.20 -26.64
N LYS A 128 -14.47 9.11 -27.31
CA LYS A 128 -15.35 7.94 -27.47
C LYS A 128 -15.51 7.10 -26.21
N HIS A 129 -14.44 6.92 -25.43
CA HIS A 129 -14.47 5.98 -24.29
C HIS A 129 -14.61 6.63 -22.93
N PHE A 130 -14.15 7.87 -22.75
CA PHE A 130 -14.18 8.53 -21.44
C PHE A 130 -15.24 9.64 -21.39
N LEU A 131 -15.25 10.56 -22.36
CA LEU A 131 -16.17 11.70 -22.32
C LEU A 131 -17.62 11.33 -22.57
N SER A 132 -17.93 10.55 -23.62
CA SER A 132 -19.31 10.07 -23.85
C SER A 132 -19.83 9.30 -22.63
N ARG A 133 -19.08 8.30 -22.16
CA ARG A 133 -19.44 7.52 -20.96
C ARG A 133 -19.68 8.34 -19.70
N TYR A 134 -18.95 9.44 -19.51
CA TYR A 134 -19.17 10.33 -18.37
C TYR A 134 -20.41 11.19 -18.53
N ARG A 135 -20.69 11.68 -19.75
CA ARG A 135 -21.88 12.50 -20.05
C ARG A 135 -23.17 11.67 -19.97
N ASP A 136 -23.12 10.46 -20.49
CA ASP A 136 -24.29 9.57 -20.60
C ASP A 136 -24.56 8.79 -19.29
N TRP A 137 -23.72 8.98 -18.27
CA TRP A 137 -23.75 8.20 -17.01
C TRP A 137 -25.08 8.33 -16.25
N ASP A 138 -25.65 9.55 -16.20
CA ASP A 138 -26.90 9.80 -15.47
C ASP A 138 -28.11 9.14 -16.16
N GLU A 139 -28.12 9.09 -17.49
CA GLU A 139 -29.19 8.43 -18.26
C GLU A 139 -29.20 6.92 -18.01
N ASP A 140 -28.03 6.28 -17.94
CA ASP A 140 -27.93 4.85 -17.65
C ASP A 140 -28.36 4.50 -16.22
N MET A 141 -28.09 5.38 -15.24
CA MET A 141 -28.55 5.19 -13.86
C MET A 141 -30.07 5.35 -13.71
N GLN A 142 -30.69 6.21 -14.52
CA GLN A 142 -32.15 6.37 -14.55
C GLN A 142 -32.85 5.19 -15.22
N ARG A 143 -32.23 4.53 -16.22
CA ARG A 143 -32.78 3.31 -16.86
C ARG A 143 -32.75 2.06 -15.97
N MET A 144 -31.99 2.10 -14.88
CA MET A 144 -31.80 0.97 -13.96
C MET A 144 -32.75 1.01 -12.74
N GLN A 145 -33.59 2.03 -12.61
CA GLN A 145 -34.63 2.17 -11.57
C GLN A 145 -35.99 1.79 -12.14
#